data_AF-A0A2R6F3B2-F1
#
_entry.id   AF-A0A2R6F3B2-F1
#
_cell.length_a   1.000
_cell.length_b   1.000
_cell.length_c   1.000
_cell.angle_alpha   90.00
_cell.angle_beta   90.00
_cell.angle_gamma   90.00
#
_symmetry.space_group_name_H-M   'P 1'
#
loop_
_entity.id
_entity.type
_entity.pdbx_description
1 polymer ?
#
loop_
_entity_poly.entity_id
_entity_poly.type
_entity_poly.pdbx_seq_one_letter_code
_entity_poly.pdbx_strand_id
1 'polypeptide(L)'
;MAHKPIEAADRAEIRELQVDRLRATVENAYENVPFYREQLDDLGVAPGDIESVEDVRKLPMTTKEDFRDEYPDGLFAVDDEEIRRIHAS
;
A
#
# COMPACT_ATOMS: atom_id res chain seq x y z
N MET A 1 18.61 -10.42 24.55
CA MET A 1 18.20 -9.96 23.21
C MET A 1 17.67 -8.56 23.38
N ALA A 2 18.17 -7.58 22.63
CA ALA A 2 17.58 -6.24 22.61
C ALA A 2 16.44 -6.28 21.59
N HIS A 3 15.21 -6.18 22.07
CA HIS A 3 14.04 -6.02 21.20
C HIS A 3 14.15 -4.70 20.44
N LYS A 4 13.74 -4.67 19.16
CA LYS A 4 13.63 -3.39 18.45
C LYS A 4 12.61 -2.52 19.20
N PRO A 5 12.78 -1.19 19.26
CA PRO A 5 11.88 -0.30 20.00
C PRO A 5 10.39 -0.58 19.73
N ILE A 6 10.03 -0.81 18.46
CA ILE A 6 8.65 -1.09 18.05
C ILE A 6 8.06 -2.41 18.60
N GLU A 7 8.90 -3.40 18.93
CA GLU A 7 8.43 -4.67 19.52
C GLU A 7 7.99 -4.51 20.98
N ALA A 8 8.39 -3.43 21.64
CA ALA A 8 8.04 -3.10 23.02
C ALA A 8 7.24 -1.79 23.14
N ALA A 9 6.90 -1.17 22.01
CA ALA A 9 6.12 0.06 21.96
C ALA A 9 4.70 -0.16 22.51
N ASP A 10 4.11 0.91 23.05
CA ASP A 10 2.71 0.87 23.44
C ASP A 10 1.78 0.87 22.21
N ARG A 11 0.50 0.63 22.46
CA ARG A 11 -0.50 0.55 21.37
C ARG A 11 -0.69 1.88 20.65
N ALA A 12 -0.47 3.01 21.32
CA ALA A 12 -0.65 4.33 20.70
C ALA A 12 0.48 4.58 19.70
N GLU A 13 1.72 4.33 20.10
CA GLU A 13 2.89 4.45 19.23
C GLU A 13 2.81 3.50 18.02
N ILE A 14 2.37 2.25 18.24
CA ILE A 14 2.15 1.30 17.13
C ILE A 14 1.10 1.83 16.14
N ARG A 15 0.00 2.40 16.64
CA ARG A 15 -1.07 2.90 15.77
C ARG A 15 -0.66 4.13 14.98
N GLU A 16 0.06 5.07 15.59
CA GLU A 16 0.60 6.23 14.90
C GLU A 16 1.49 5.80 13.73
N LEU A 17 2.43 4.88 14.00
CA LEU A 17 3.30 4.33 12.96
C LEU A 17 2.53 3.58 11.86
N GLN A 18 1.46 2.87 12.22
CA GLN A 18 0.61 2.17 11.25
C GLN A 18 -0.13 3.14 10.33
N VAL A 19 -0.67 4.24 10.86
CA VAL A 19 -1.36 5.26 10.05
C VAL A 19 -0.38 5.92 9.09
N ASP A 20 0.79 6.33 9.56
CA ASP A 20 1.80 6.97 8.71
C ASP A 20 2.25 6.06 7.58
N ARG A 21 2.49 4.78 7.87
CA ARG A 21 2.89 3.79 6.86
C ARG A 21 1.75 3.41 5.92
N LEU A 22 0.52 3.33 6.41
CA LEU A 22 -0.65 3.07 5.58
C LEU A 22 -0.83 4.22 4.58
N ARG A 23 -0.80 5.47 5.05
CA ARG A 23 -0.86 6.65 4.19
C ARG A 23 0.23 6.64 3.13
N ALA A 24 1.49 6.42 3.53
CA ALA A 24 2.61 6.37 2.58
C ALA A 24 2.49 5.21 1.57
N THR A 25 1.92 4.07 1.98
CA THR A 25 1.68 2.93 1.07
C THR A 25 0.59 3.27 0.05
N VAL A 26 -0.51 3.87 0.49
CA VAL A 26 -1.60 4.30 -0.39
C VAL A 26 -1.12 5.38 -1.36
N GLU A 27 -0.34 6.35 -0.88
CA GLU A 27 0.28 7.40 -1.70
C GLU A 27 1.21 6.80 -2.75
N ASN A 28 2.10 5.86 -2.37
CA ASN A 28 2.97 5.19 -3.33
C ASN A 28 2.19 4.42 -4.39
N ALA A 29 1.12 3.70 -4.01
CA ALA A 29 0.29 2.99 -4.97
C ALA A 29 -0.46 3.95 -5.91
N TYR A 30 -1.06 5.01 -5.38
CA TYR A 30 -1.81 6.02 -6.13
C TYR A 30 -0.93 6.79 -7.14
N GLU A 31 0.27 7.16 -6.72
CA GLU A 31 1.19 7.95 -7.55
C GLU A 31 1.89 7.10 -8.61
N ASN A 32 2.16 5.82 -8.35
CA ASN A 32 3.05 5.03 -9.21
C ASN A 32 2.34 3.90 -9.98
N VAL A 33 1.10 3.56 -9.64
CA VAL A 33 0.38 2.45 -10.29
C VAL A 33 -0.94 2.95 -10.88
N PRO A 34 -1.09 3.03 -12.22
CA PRO A 34 -2.30 3.50 -12.87
C PRO A 34 -3.57 2.77 -12.41
N PHE A 35 -3.51 1.45 -12.26
CA PHE A 35 -4.60 0.63 -11.75
C PHE A 35 -5.13 1.10 -10.38
N TYR A 36 -4.23 1.35 -9.41
CA TYR A 36 -4.65 1.80 -8.08
C TYR A 36 -5.11 3.26 -8.10
N ARG A 37 -4.54 4.10 -8.96
CA ARG A 37 -5.03 5.47 -9.14
C ARG A 37 -6.49 5.47 -9.60
N GLU A 38 -6.81 4.73 -10.65
CA GLU A 38 -8.17 4.63 -11.18
C GLU A 38 -9.15 4.10 -10.13
N GLN A 39 -8.82 3.00 -9.45
CA GLN A 39 -9.70 2.45 -8.42
C GLN A 39 -9.95 3.40 -7.23
N LEU A 40 -8.93 4.16 -6.82
CA LEU A 40 -9.05 5.12 -5.74
C LEU A 40 -9.84 6.37 -6.17
N ASP A 41 -9.61 6.86 -7.39
CA ASP A 41 -10.36 7.97 -7.98
C ASP A 41 -11.86 7.61 -8.12
N ASP A 42 -12.17 6.39 -8.56
CA ASP A 42 -13.55 5.89 -8.71
C ASP A 42 -14.30 5.81 -7.37
N LEU A 43 -13.57 5.54 -6.28
CA LEU A 43 -14.10 5.55 -4.92
C LEU A 43 -14.09 6.95 -4.29
N GLY A 44 -13.48 7.93 -4.94
CA GLY A 44 -13.29 9.27 -4.41
C GLY A 44 -12.41 9.32 -3.16
N VAL A 45 -11.40 8.44 -3.08
CA VAL A 45 -10.50 8.33 -1.94
C VAL A 45 -9.11 8.82 -2.33
N ALA A 46 -8.62 9.86 -1.67
CA ALA A 46 -7.25 10.33 -1.79
C ALA A 46 -6.35 9.74 -0.69
N PRO A 47 -5.03 9.66 -0.89
CA PRO A 47 -4.10 9.21 0.16
C PRO A 47 -4.23 10.03 1.46
N GLY A 48 -4.54 11.32 1.35
CA GLY A 48 -4.78 12.22 2.48
C GLY A 48 -5.97 11.85 3.37
N ASP A 49 -6.92 11.04 2.86
CA ASP A 49 -8.11 10.62 3.61
C ASP A 49 -7.84 9.48 4.61
N ILE A 50 -6.59 9.00 4.69
CA ILE A 50 -6.13 8.06 5.71
C ILE A 50 -5.70 8.84 6.94
N GLU A 51 -6.57 8.89 7.95
CA GLU A 51 -6.34 9.56 9.24
C GLU A 51 -6.25 8.57 10.40
N SER A 52 -6.77 7.35 10.23
CA SER A 52 -6.67 6.27 11.21
C SER A 52 -6.48 4.89 10.56
N VAL A 53 -6.11 3.88 11.37
CA VAL A 53 -5.94 2.50 10.89
C VAL A 53 -7.26 1.94 10.36
N GLU A 54 -8.39 2.38 10.93
CA GLU A 54 -9.73 1.97 10.54
C GLU A 54 -10.12 2.46 9.14
N ASP A 55 -9.43 3.48 8.58
CA ASP A 55 -9.66 3.98 7.23
C ASP A 55 -9.21 3.02 6.12
N VAL A 56 -8.51 1.94 6.47
CA VAL A 56 -8.23 0.84 5.55
C VAL A 56 -9.50 0.30 4.86
N ARG A 57 -10.67 0.42 5.51
CA ARG A 57 -11.97 0.03 4.95
C ARG A 57 -12.47 0.91 3.80
N LYS A 58 -11.87 2.09 3.59
CA LYS A 58 -12.15 2.97 2.45
C LYS A 58 -11.47 2.47 1.17
N LEU A 59 -10.44 1.64 1.31
CA LEU A 59 -9.62 1.18 0.19
C LEU A 59 -10.29 0.03 -0.56
N PRO A 60 -10.08 -0.08 -1.89
CA PRO A 60 -10.55 -1.21 -2.67
C PRO A 60 -9.81 -2.49 -2.25
N MET A 61 -10.44 -3.63 -2.48
CA MET A 61 -9.78 -4.93 -2.38
C MET A 61 -9.06 -5.23 -3.69
N THR A 62 -7.81 -5.68 -3.62
CA THR A 62 -7.11 -6.27 -4.78
C THR A 62 -7.46 -7.75 -4.87
N THR A 63 -7.89 -8.19 -6.05
CA THR A 63 -8.29 -9.57 -6.33
C THR A 63 -7.25 -10.31 -7.14
N LYS A 64 -7.44 -11.63 -7.30
CA LYS A 64 -6.59 -12.46 -8.16
C LYS A 64 -6.75 -12.13 -9.65
N GLU A 65 -7.92 -11.61 -10.04
CA GLU A 65 -8.21 -11.23 -11.42
C GLU A 65 -7.39 -10.00 -11.81
N ASP A 66 -7.31 -9.00 -10.92
CA ASP A 66 -6.47 -7.81 -11.09
C ASP A 66 -5.00 -8.18 -11.41
N PHE A 67 -4.43 -9.14 -10.68
CA PHE A 67 -3.06 -9.63 -10.95
C PHE A 67 -2.90 -10.31 -12.32
N ARG A 68 -3.98 -10.91 -12.86
CA ARG A 68 -3.96 -11.55 -14.18
C ARG A 68 -4.11 -10.54 -15.30
N ASP A 69 -4.95 -9.53 -15.09
CA ASP A 69 -5.25 -8.49 -16.06
C ASP A 69 -4.07 -7.51 -16.20
N GLU A 70 -3.37 -7.25 -15.10
CA GLU A 70 -2.16 -6.40 -15.05
C GLU A 70 -0.85 -7.19 -15.25
N TYR A 71 -0.91 -8.42 -15.74
CA TYR A 71 0.29 -9.22 -16.00
C TYR A 71 1.10 -8.65 -17.18
N PRO A 72 2.45 -8.66 -17.14
CA PRO A 72 3.33 -9.24 -16.10
C PRO A 72 3.71 -8.30 -14.95
N ASP A 73 3.61 -6.99 -15.14
CA ASP A 73 4.28 -5.97 -14.33
C ASP A 73 3.43 -4.70 -14.12
N GLY A 74 2.18 -4.67 -14.57
CA GLY A 74 1.29 -3.49 -14.48
C GLY A 74 1.00 -3.01 -13.05
N LEU A 75 1.28 -3.84 -12.04
CA LEU A 75 1.18 -3.50 -10.62
C LEU A 75 2.52 -3.10 -9.97
N PHE A 76 3.61 -2.98 -10.73
CA PHE A 76 4.88 -2.51 -10.20
C PHE A 76 4.80 -0.99 -9.92
N ALA A 77 5.27 -0.60 -8.73
CA ALA A 77 5.24 0.79 -8.28
C ALA A 77 6.62 1.49 -8.35
N VAL A 78 7.55 0.89 -9.11
CA VAL A 78 8.92 1.36 -9.35
C VAL A 78 9.33 0.99 -10.77
N ASP A 79 10.34 1.67 -11.31
CA ASP A 79 10.89 1.35 -12.62
C ASP A 79 11.59 -0.02 -12.63
N ASP A 80 11.62 -0.68 -13.79
CA ASP A 80 12.22 -2.01 -13.99
C ASP A 80 13.66 -2.12 -13.48
N GLU A 81 14.44 -1.03 -13.57
CA GLU A 81 15.85 -0.98 -13.14
C GLU A 81 16.00 -1.16 -11.61
N GLU A 82 14.96 -0.82 -10.85
CA GLU A 82 14.92 -0.98 -9.40
C GLU A 82 14.51 -2.39 -8.97
N ILE A 83 13.91 -3.17 -9.90
CA ILE A 83 13.45 -4.53 -9.63
C ILE A 83 14.63 -5.49 -9.51
N ARG A 84 14.85 -5.99 -8.29
CA ARG A 84 15.94 -6.94 -8.00
C ARG A 84 15.58 -8.41 -8.21
N ARG A 85 14.29 -8.75 -8.22
CA ARG A 85 13.82 -10.14 -8.25
C ARG A 85 12.39 -10.23 -8.73
N ILE A 86 12.15 -11.13 -9.68
CA ILE A 86 10.82 -11.62 -10.07
C ILE A 86 10.74 -13.11 -9.74
N HIS A 87 9.63 -13.54 -9.12
CA HIS A 87 9.37 -14.94 -8.84
C HIS A 87 8.03 -15.34 -9.43
N ALA A 88 8.08 -16.14 -10.50
CA ALA A 88 6.91 -16.70 -11.18
C ALA A 88 7.03 -18.24 -11.14
N SER A 89 6.36 -18.86 -10.17
CA SER A 89 6.33 -20.31 -9.95
C SER A 89 4.93 -20.89 -10.14
#